data_AF-A0A940BUM9-F1
#
_entry.id   AF-A0A940BUM9-F1
#
_cell.length_a   1.000
_cell.length_b   1.000
_cell.length_c   1.000
_cell.angle_alpha   90.00
_cell.angle_beta   90.00
_cell.angle_gamma   90.00
#
_symmetry.space_group_name_H-M   'P 1'
#
loop_
_entity.id
_entity.type
_entity.pdbx_description
1 polymer ?
#
loop_
_entity_poly.entity_id
_entity_poly.type
_entity_poly.pdbx_seq_one_letter_code
_entity_poly.pdbx_strand_id
1 'polypeptide(L)'
;MGRLGFYFNMNTCLGCGACQVACKDLHGLQPGEFFRRVETISVEAGGKKIYAHYSGACNHCEDANCVKACPTGAMHKAADGTVVHDDNLCMGCGSCMWNCPNGAVSFSLTKGVAQKCDACADLRERGYEPACCGACPTRSLKFGDIDELQKEYGVSAKDRGFLPIADITDPNLIVKLPANIVKALKEV
;
A
#
# COMPACT_ATOMS: atom_id res chain seq x y z
N MET A 1 -1.21 -17.44 12.99
CA MET A 1 -1.94 -16.17 12.79
C MET A 1 -1.32 -15.57 11.55
N GLY A 2 -2.06 -15.43 10.46
CA GLY A 2 -1.48 -15.03 9.19
C GLY A 2 -1.32 -13.51 9.09
N ARG A 3 -0.63 -13.08 8.02
CA ARG A 3 -0.18 -11.70 7.82
C ARG A 3 -1.25 -10.93 7.08
N LEU A 4 -1.69 -9.79 7.61
CA LEU A 4 -2.68 -8.96 6.91
C LEU A 4 -2.04 -8.14 5.79
N GLY A 5 -2.74 -8.01 4.68
CA GLY A 5 -2.27 -7.28 3.52
C GLY A 5 -3.36 -6.86 2.56
N PHE A 6 -2.96 -6.17 1.51
CA PHE A 6 -3.87 -5.68 0.48
C PHE A 6 -3.90 -6.60 -0.73
N TYR A 7 -5.08 -6.76 -1.32
CA TYR A 7 -5.24 -7.22 -2.70
C TYR A 7 -5.76 -6.07 -3.56
N PHE A 8 -5.18 -5.89 -4.73
CA PHE A 8 -5.57 -4.88 -5.71
C PHE A 8 -5.72 -5.46 -7.11
N ASN A 9 -6.89 -5.28 -7.71
CA ASN A 9 -7.18 -5.70 -9.09
C ASN A 9 -7.09 -4.53 -10.07
N MET A 10 -6.04 -4.50 -10.88
CA MET A 10 -5.87 -3.47 -11.91
C MET A 10 -6.90 -3.58 -13.04
N ASN A 11 -7.43 -4.77 -13.32
CA ASN A 11 -8.36 -4.98 -14.44
C ASN A 11 -9.70 -4.25 -14.25
N THR A 12 -10.07 -3.98 -13.00
CA THR A 12 -11.36 -3.37 -12.64
C THR A 12 -11.18 -1.96 -12.06
N CYS A 13 -9.95 -1.48 -11.90
CA CYS A 13 -9.68 -0.17 -11.33
C CYS A 13 -9.89 0.93 -12.38
N LEU A 14 -10.82 1.84 -12.11
CA LEU A 14 -11.13 2.98 -12.98
C LEU A 14 -10.26 4.21 -12.73
N GLY A 15 -9.35 4.17 -11.75
CA GLY A 15 -8.56 5.35 -11.38
C GLY A 15 -9.36 6.50 -10.75
N CYS A 16 -10.59 6.26 -10.29
CA CYS A 16 -11.52 7.32 -9.86
C CYS A 16 -11.13 8.11 -8.60
N GLY A 17 -10.11 7.69 -7.85
CA GLY A 17 -9.66 8.39 -6.63
C GLY A 17 -10.54 8.23 -5.38
N ALA A 18 -11.68 7.52 -5.45
CA ALA A 18 -12.59 7.37 -4.30
C ALA A 18 -11.89 6.79 -3.05
N CYS A 19 -11.05 5.77 -3.23
CA CYS A 19 -10.27 5.16 -2.14
C CYS A 19 -9.22 6.10 -1.53
N GLN A 20 -8.68 7.03 -2.31
CA GLN A 20 -7.72 8.05 -1.87
C GLN A 20 -8.44 9.13 -1.06
N VAL A 21 -9.59 9.61 -1.54
CA VAL A 21 -10.41 10.62 -0.84
C VAL A 21 -10.96 10.06 0.47
N ALA A 22 -11.52 8.85 0.46
CA ALA A 22 -12.05 8.22 1.67
C ALA A 22 -10.96 8.00 2.74
N CYS A 23 -9.76 7.59 2.32
CA CYS A 23 -8.63 7.44 3.23
C CYS A 23 -8.20 8.80 3.79
N LYS A 24 -8.15 9.83 2.96
CA LYS A 24 -7.80 11.19 3.35
C LYS A 24 -8.79 11.79 4.36
N ASP A 25 -10.09 11.64 4.09
CA ASP A 25 -11.17 12.13 4.94
C ASP A 25 -11.15 11.46 6.31
N LEU A 26 -11.08 10.12 6.35
CA LEU A 26 -11.05 9.37 7.61
C LEU A 26 -9.89 9.79 8.53
N HIS A 27 -8.71 10.04 7.97
CA HIS A 27 -7.50 10.36 8.76
C HIS A 27 -7.24 11.87 8.90
N GLY A 28 -8.11 12.73 8.35
CA GLY A 28 -7.94 14.18 8.40
C GLY A 28 -6.64 14.69 7.75
N LEU A 29 -6.18 14.04 6.66
CA LEU A 29 -4.89 14.38 6.04
C LEU A 29 -4.96 15.75 5.36
N GLN A 30 -3.88 16.53 5.48
CA GLN A 30 -3.79 17.88 4.93
C GLN A 30 -3.64 17.88 3.41
N PRO A 31 -3.90 19.00 2.70
CA PRO A 31 -3.60 19.11 1.27
C PRO A 31 -2.17 18.65 0.95
N GLY A 32 -2.00 17.84 -0.10
CA GLY A 32 -0.72 17.21 -0.45
C GLY A 32 -0.37 15.92 0.31
N GLU A 33 -1.03 15.64 1.44
CA GLU A 33 -0.83 14.40 2.19
C GLU A 33 -1.77 13.29 1.70
N PHE A 34 -1.21 12.08 1.54
CA PHE A 34 -1.92 10.90 1.06
C PHE A 34 -1.30 9.62 1.64
N PHE A 35 -2.09 8.80 2.32
CA PHE A 35 -1.69 7.44 2.74
C PHE A 35 -1.92 6.40 1.66
N ARG A 36 -2.89 6.65 0.77
CA ARG A 36 -3.17 5.86 -0.43
C ARG A 36 -3.21 6.81 -1.62
N ARG A 37 -2.50 6.46 -2.70
CA ARG A 37 -2.43 7.24 -3.94
C ARG A 37 -3.00 6.45 -5.10
N VAL A 38 -3.71 7.13 -5.99
CA VAL A 38 -4.14 6.59 -7.28
C VAL A 38 -3.33 7.27 -8.37
N GLU A 39 -2.55 6.47 -9.08
CA GLU A 39 -1.66 6.92 -10.14
C GLU A 39 -2.03 6.24 -11.47
N THR A 40 -1.79 6.93 -12.58
CA THR A 40 -1.83 6.30 -13.90
C THR A 40 -0.41 5.91 -14.29
N ILE A 41 -0.17 4.61 -14.42
CA ILE A 41 1.11 4.07 -14.83
C ILE A 41 1.09 3.76 -16.33
N SER A 42 2.24 3.92 -16.98
CA SER A 42 2.46 3.48 -18.35
C SER A 42 3.48 2.35 -18.39
N VAL A 43 3.15 1.25 -19.05
CA VAL A 43 4.08 0.15 -19.33
C VAL A 43 4.33 0.14 -20.83
N GLU A 44 5.60 0.14 -21.23
CA GLU A 44 5.97 -0.01 -22.65
C GLU A 44 5.99 -1.49 -23.02
N ALA A 45 5.34 -1.83 -24.13
CA ALA A 45 5.20 -3.20 -24.61
C ALA A 45 5.18 -3.21 -26.15
N GLY A 46 6.17 -3.84 -26.79
CA GLY A 46 6.22 -3.95 -28.26
C GLY A 46 6.09 -2.62 -29.00
N GLY A 47 6.72 -1.54 -28.48
CA GLY A 47 6.65 -0.20 -29.07
C GLY A 47 5.33 0.56 -28.82
N LYS A 48 4.44 0.06 -27.96
CA LYS A 48 3.19 0.73 -27.55
C LYS A 48 3.19 1.03 -26.06
N LYS A 49 2.58 2.15 -25.68
CA LYS A 49 2.30 2.47 -24.27
C LYS A 49 0.95 1.91 -23.86
N ILE A 50 0.96 1.07 -22.83
CA ILE A 50 -0.23 0.58 -22.16
C ILE A 50 -0.43 1.40 -20.90
N TYR A 51 -1.59 2.04 -20.77
CA TYR A 51 -1.97 2.77 -19.56
C TYR A 51 -2.83 1.91 -18.66
N ALA A 52 -2.58 1.99 -17.36
CA ALA A 52 -3.41 1.38 -16.34
C ALA A 52 -3.36 2.20 -15.05
N HIS A 53 -4.34 1.99 -14.17
CA HIS A 53 -4.42 2.70 -12.90
C HIS A 53 -3.93 1.84 -11.76
N TYR A 54 -3.07 2.41 -10.91
CA TYR A 54 -2.58 1.77 -9.71
C TYR A 54 -3.03 2.52 -8.47
N SER A 55 -3.66 1.80 -7.51
CA SER A 55 -3.96 2.33 -6.19
C SER A 55 -3.01 1.72 -5.16
N GLY A 56 -2.00 2.48 -4.75
CA GLY A 56 -0.97 2.05 -3.80
C GLY A 56 -1.14 2.69 -2.43
N ALA A 57 -0.80 1.94 -1.37
CA ALA A 57 -0.65 2.43 -0.01
C ALA A 57 0.59 1.78 0.64
N CYS A 58 0.73 1.83 1.96
CA CYS A 58 1.71 1.01 2.65
C CYS A 58 1.46 -0.48 2.36
N ASN A 59 2.52 -1.22 2.01
CA ASN A 59 2.44 -2.65 1.75
C ASN A 59 2.46 -3.50 3.03
N HIS A 60 2.57 -2.86 4.21
CA HIS A 60 2.71 -3.52 5.51
C HIS A 60 3.73 -4.68 5.46
N CYS A 61 4.90 -4.40 4.89
CA CYS A 61 5.94 -5.37 4.55
C CYS A 61 6.29 -6.32 5.70
N GLU A 62 6.58 -7.58 5.37
CA GLU A 62 7.10 -8.51 6.36
C GLU A 62 8.51 -8.10 6.79
N ASP A 63 9.38 -7.78 5.83
CA ASP A 63 10.69 -7.24 6.13
C ASP A 63 10.70 -5.69 6.03
N ALA A 64 10.12 -5.06 7.04
CA ALA A 64 9.85 -3.62 7.04
C ALA A 64 11.11 -2.77 7.34
N ASN A 65 11.80 -2.31 6.29
CA ASN A 65 12.95 -1.40 6.43
C ASN A 65 12.64 -0.11 7.21
N CYS A 66 11.41 0.41 7.12
CA CYS A 66 11.00 1.58 7.88
C CYS A 66 10.93 1.33 9.40
N VAL A 67 10.68 0.09 9.84
CA VAL A 67 10.72 -0.33 11.25
C VAL A 67 12.17 -0.43 11.70
N LYS A 68 13.01 -1.16 10.95
CA LYS A 68 14.45 -1.32 11.26
C LYS A 68 15.18 0.02 11.39
N ALA A 69 14.79 1.00 10.59
CA ALA A 69 15.41 2.32 10.56
C ALA A 69 14.92 3.28 11.65
N CYS A 70 13.88 2.92 12.42
CA CYS A 70 13.30 3.79 13.44
C CYS A 70 14.07 3.69 14.78
N PRO A 71 14.72 4.76 15.24
CA PRO A 71 15.54 4.70 16.46
C PRO A 71 14.72 4.71 17.76
N THR A 72 13.48 5.18 17.72
CA THR A 72 12.64 5.36 18.92
C THR A 72 11.61 4.24 19.13
N GLY A 73 11.44 3.34 18.15
CA GLY A 73 10.36 2.35 18.17
C GLY A 73 8.99 2.87 17.73
N ALA A 74 8.89 4.13 17.29
CA ALA A 74 7.63 4.69 16.77
C ALA A 74 7.05 3.87 15.61
N MET A 75 7.88 3.41 14.67
CA MET A 75 7.50 2.43 13.66
C MET A 75 7.68 1.02 14.23
N HIS A 76 6.62 0.22 14.25
CA HIS A 76 6.66 -1.14 14.77
C HIS A 76 5.65 -2.04 14.06
N LYS A 77 5.76 -3.35 14.28
CA LYS A 77 4.76 -4.32 13.83
C LYS A 77 3.73 -4.58 14.93
N ALA A 78 2.46 -4.55 14.56
CA ALA A 78 1.36 -5.01 15.40
C ALA A 78 1.27 -6.55 15.38
N ALA A 79 0.46 -7.11 16.28
CA ALA A 79 0.27 -8.55 16.41
C ALA A 79 -0.33 -9.23 15.16
N ASP A 80 -1.07 -8.48 14.35
CA ASP A 80 -1.66 -8.92 13.08
C ASP A 80 -0.70 -8.81 11.88
N GLY A 81 0.57 -8.47 12.14
CA GLY A 81 1.62 -8.30 11.12
C GLY A 81 1.60 -6.93 10.43
N THR A 82 0.61 -6.08 10.68
CA THR A 82 0.58 -4.74 10.10
C THR A 82 1.71 -3.87 10.66
N VAL A 83 2.42 -3.16 9.79
CA VAL A 83 3.33 -2.09 10.23
C VAL A 83 2.50 -0.88 10.63
N VAL A 84 2.68 -0.35 11.84
CA VAL A 84 1.95 0.79 12.45
C VAL A 84 2.92 1.87 12.93
N HIS A 85 2.38 3.03 13.33
CA HIS A 85 3.15 4.19 13.79
C HIS A 85 2.56 4.75 15.08
N ASP A 86 3.39 5.06 16.06
CA ASP A 86 3.01 5.78 17.28
C ASP A 86 3.56 7.22 17.27
N ASP A 87 2.67 8.20 17.20
CA ASP A 87 3.00 9.62 17.17
C ASP A 87 3.72 10.06 18.45
N ASN A 88 3.48 9.43 19.61
CA ASN A 88 4.07 9.83 20.91
C ASN A 88 5.55 9.47 21.03
N LEU A 89 5.99 8.43 20.31
CA LEU A 89 7.39 8.00 20.28
C LEU A 89 8.15 8.64 19.12
N CYS A 90 7.46 9.31 18.19
CA CYS A 90 8.06 9.81 16.97
C CYS A 90 8.77 11.15 17.22
N MET A 91 10.09 11.15 17.03
CA MET A 91 10.91 12.37 17.13
C MET A 91 11.05 13.13 15.79
N GLY A 92 10.28 12.77 14.77
CA GLY A 92 10.27 13.48 13.48
C GLY A 92 11.56 13.37 12.64
N CYS A 93 12.43 12.38 12.88
CA CYS A 93 13.74 12.29 12.22
C CYS A 93 13.70 11.95 10.71
N GLY A 94 12.58 11.43 10.19
CA GLY A 94 12.44 11.08 8.78
C GLY A 94 13.17 9.81 8.32
N SER A 95 13.91 9.11 9.18
CA SER A 95 14.66 7.89 8.83
C SER A 95 13.79 6.82 8.16
N CYS A 96 12.57 6.60 8.69
CA CYS A 96 11.61 5.65 8.13
C CYS A 96 11.11 6.03 6.73
N MET A 97 11.11 7.32 6.38
CA MET A 97 10.75 7.80 5.03
C MET A 97 11.84 7.47 4.02
N TRP A 98 13.09 7.80 4.35
CA TRP A 98 14.24 7.53 3.49
C TRP A 98 14.46 6.03 3.24
N ASN A 99 14.09 5.19 4.20
CA ASN A 99 14.27 3.75 4.12
C ASN A 99 13.06 2.99 3.55
N CYS A 100 11.95 3.66 3.22
CA CYS A 100 10.79 3.00 2.62
C CYS A 100 10.95 2.92 1.10
N PRO A 101 11.23 1.73 0.50
CA PRO A 101 11.46 1.65 -0.95
C PRO A 101 10.20 2.00 -1.75
N ASN A 102 9.02 1.80 -1.15
CA ASN A 102 7.73 2.04 -1.76
C ASN A 102 7.25 3.50 -1.65
N GLY A 103 8.01 4.38 -0.98
CA GLY A 103 7.62 5.79 -0.79
C GLY A 103 6.28 5.96 -0.04
N ALA A 104 5.93 5.01 0.81
CA ALA A 104 4.63 4.92 1.48
C ALA A 104 4.55 5.70 2.81
N VAL A 105 5.67 6.23 3.30
CA VAL A 105 5.73 7.06 4.50
C VAL A 105 5.87 8.52 4.07
N SER A 106 5.01 9.39 4.61
CA SER A 106 5.06 10.84 4.42
C SER A 106 5.34 11.54 5.75
N PHE A 107 5.68 12.83 5.70
CA PHE A 107 5.86 13.66 6.89
C PHE A 107 4.63 14.55 7.09
N SER A 108 4.12 14.65 8.31
CA SER A 108 3.12 15.65 8.66
C SER A 108 3.82 16.91 9.15
N LEU A 109 3.73 17.99 8.37
CA LEU A 109 4.30 19.28 8.80
C LEU A 109 3.48 19.92 9.93
N THR A 110 2.19 19.59 10.03
CA THR A 110 1.31 20.09 11.10
C THR A 110 1.56 19.37 12.42
N LYS A 111 1.79 18.05 12.39
CA LYS A 111 2.06 17.25 13.60
C LYS A 111 3.55 17.16 13.96
N GLY A 112 4.46 17.43 13.02
CA GLY A 112 5.90 17.29 13.22
C GLY A 112 6.40 15.83 13.28
N VAL A 113 5.62 14.88 12.77
CA VAL A 113 5.91 13.44 12.83
C VAL A 113 5.81 12.78 11.46
N ALA A 114 6.46 11.62 11.30
CA ALA A 114 6.20 10.74 10.18
C ALA A 114 4.78 10.17 10.26
N GLN A 115 4.18 9.84 9.12
CA GLN A 115 2.85 9.27 9.04
C GLN A 115 2.71 8.38 7.80
N LYS A 116 1.80 7.41 7.85
CA LYS A 116 1.55 6.44 6.78
C LYS A 116 0.22 5.74 7.01
N CYS A 117 -0.21 4.95 6.04
CA CYS A 117 -1.32 4.01 6.23
C CYS A 117 -1.09 3.10 7.46
N ASP A 118 -2.12 2.95 8.26
CA ASP A 118 -2.24 2.18 9.50
C ASP A 118 -3.14 0.93 9.31
N ALA A 119 -3.49 0.62 8.07
CA ALA A 119 -4.50 -0.38 7.70
C ALA A 119 -5.88 -0.15 8.37
N CYS A 120 -6.22 1.09 8.74
CA CYS A 120 -7.44 1.46 9.44
C CYS A 120 -7.71 0.56 10.67
N ALA A 121 -6.71 0.39 11.53
CA ALA A 121 -6.79 -0.49 12.71
C ALA A 121 -8.07 -0.26 13.53
N ASP A 122 -8.39 1.00 13.83
CA ASP A 122 -9.60 1.40 14.57
C ASP A 122 -10.91 0.93 13.92
N LEU A 123 -10.99 0.95 12.59
CA LEU A 123 -12.16 0.45 11.86
C LEU A 123 -12.24 -1.07 11.95
N ARG A 124 -11.10 -1.76 11.80
CA ARG A 124 -11.02 -3.22 11.84
C ARG A 124 -11.37 -3.78 13.21
N GLU A 125 -10.92 -3.14 14.29
CA GLU A 125 -11.30 -3.50 15.66
C GLU A 125 -12.81 -3.42 15.90
N ARG A 126 -13.50 -2.53 15.18
CA ARG A 126 -14.96 -2.38 15.21
C ARG A 126 -15.70 -3.27 14.20
N GLY A 127 -14.98 -4.15 13.49
CA GLY A 127 -15.54 -5.08 12.52
C GLY A 127 -15.84 -4.48 11.13
N TYR A 128 -15.31 -3.28 10.83
CA TYR A 128 -15.44 -2.66 9.51
C TYR A 128 -14.22 -2.94 8.63
N GLU A 129 -14.42 -2.92 7.31
CA GLU A 129 -13.32 -2.93 6.35
C GLU A 129 -12.59 -1.57 6.34
N PRO A 130 -11.30 -1.51 5.92
CA PRO A 130 -10.61 -0.25 5.72
C PRO A 130 -11.39 0.68 4.79
N ALA A 131 -11.40 1.99 5.08
CA ALA A 131 -12.21 2.96 4.32
C ALA A 131 -11.91 2.95 2.81
N CYS A 132 -10.66 2.70 2.43
CA CYS A 132 -10.29 2.59 1.02
C CYS A 132 -10.91 1.38 0.30
N CYS A 133 -11.15 0.27 1.00
CA CYS A 133 -11.85 -0.91 0.50
C CYS A 133 -13.36 -0.66 0.39
N GLY A 134 -13.96 -0.08 1.44
CA GLY A 134 -15.38 0.26 1.47
C GLY A 134 -15.80 1.30 0.43
N ALA A 135 -14.93 2.27 0.15
CA ALA A 135 -15.18 3.32 -0.84
C ALA A 135 -14.95 2.88 -2.30
N CYS A 136 -14.42 1.68 -2.56
CA CYS A 136 -14.07 1.27 -3.92
C CYS A 136 -15.34 0.81 -4.70
N PRO A 137 -15.83 1.58 -5.69
CA PRO A 137 -17.09 1.26 -6.36
C PRO A 137 -16.99 -0.03 -7.18
N THR A 138 -15.81 -0.33 -7.73
CA THR A 138 -15.58 -1.55 -8.53
C THR A 138 -15.05 -2.71 -7.70
N ARG A 139 -14.97 -2.58 -6.37
CA ARG A 139 -14.46 -3.61 -5.45
C ARG A 139 -13.08 -4.15 -5.85
N SER A 140 -12.26 -3.27 -6.44
CA SER A 140 -10.89 -3.59 -6.87
C SER A 140 -9.90 -3.71 -5.72
N LEU A 141 -10.27 -3.27 -4.51
CA LEU A 141 -9.44 -3.34 -3.31
C LEU A 141 -10.06 -4.29 -2.29
N LYS A 142 -9.23 -5.15 -1.71
CA LYS A 142 -9.56 -5.99 -0.56
C LYS A 142 -8.44 -5.90 0.48
N PHE A 143 -8.79 -6.15 1.72
CA PHE A 143 -7.84 -6.22 2.83
C PHE A 143 -8.19 -7.42 3.70
N GLY A 144 -7.20 -8.18 4.11
CA GLY A 144 -7.40 -9.43 4.84
C GLY A 144 -6.12 -10.23 4.95
N ASP A 145 -6.26 -11.48 5.37
CA ASP A 145 -5.14 -12.42 5.44
C ASP A 145 -4.55 -12.66 4.04
N ILE A 146 -3.23 -12.49 3.91
CA ILE A 146 -2.57 -12.53 2.61
C ILE A 146 -2.60 -13.92 1.98
N ASP A 147 -2.55 -14.98 2.79
CA ASP A 147 -2.56 -16.36 2.30
C ASP A 147 -3.97 -16.74 1.84
N GLU A 148 -5.01 -16.27 2.52
CA GLU A 148 -6.39 -16.43 2.08
C GLU A 148 -6.68 -15.66 0.79
N LEU A 149 -6.28 -14.39 0.72
CA LEU A 149 -6.39 -13.57 -0.48
C LEU A 149 -5.65 -14.20 -1.67
N GLN A 150 -4.47 -14.78 -1.41
CA GLN A 150 -3.71 -15.48 -2.43
C GLN A 150 -4.42 -16.76 -2.93
N LYS A 151 -5.06 -17.51 -2.04
CA LYS A 151 -5.86 -18.70 -2.43
C LYS A 151 -7.08 -18.30 -3.26
N GLU A 152 -7.76 -17.21 -2.88
CA GLU A 152 -8.99 -16.76 -3.55
C GLU A 152 -8.72 -16.12 -4.92
N TYR A 153 -7.74 -15.22 -5.00
CA TYR A 153 -7.51 -14.38 -6.17
C TYR A 153 -6.27 -14.75 -7.00
N GLY A 154 -5.43 -15.63 -6.47
CA GLY A 154 -4.16 -16.03 -7.06
C GLY A 154 -2.96 -15.19 -6.59
N VAL A 155 -1.78 -15.58 -7.08
CA VAL A 155 -0.51 -14.92 -6.76
C VAL A 155 -0.28 -13.67 -7.60
N SER A 156 0.35 -12.65 -7.00
CA SER A 156 0.93 -11.55 -7.77
C SER A 156 2.21 -12.01 -8.47
N ALA A 157 2.49 -11.43 -9.64
CA ALA A 157 3.86 -11.46 -10.15
C ALA A 157 4.80 -10.80 -9.12
N LYS A 158 5.92 -11.46 -8.81
CA LYS A 158 6.96 -10.91 -7.90
C LYS A 158 7.49 -9.58 -8.44
N ASP A 159 7.71 -9.54 -9.75
CA ASP A 159 8.01 -8.32 -10.48
C ASP A 159 6.72 -7.74 -11.06
N ARG A 160 6.50 -6.46 -10.78
CA ARG A 160 5.33 -5.70 -11.23
C ARG A 160 5.77 -4.61 -12.22
N GLY A 161 7.07 -4.41 -12.44
CA GLY A 161 7.67 -3.43 -13.35
C GLY A 161 7.61 -1.97 -12.89
N PHE A 162 6.69 -1.60 -12.00
CA PHE A 162 6.51 -0.23 -11.51
C PHE A 162 6.64 -0.08 -9.99
N LEU A 163 6.81 -1.19 -9.27
CA LEU A 163 7.09 -1.19 -7.83
C LEU A 163 8.50 -1.72 -7.59
N PRO A 164 9.13 -1.35 -6.45
CA PRO A 164 10.37 -1.98 -6.01
C PRO A 164 10.27 -3.52 -6.01
N ILE A 165 11.39 -4.18 -6.26
CA ILE A 165 11.48 -5.64 -6.29
C ILE A 165 11.02 -6.20 -4.94
N ALA A 166 10.09 -7.15 -4.98
CA ALA A 166 9.43 -7.70 -3.79
C ALA A 166 10.42 -8.30 -2.77
N ASP A 167 11.50 -8.91 -3.24
CA ASP A 167 12.49 -9.59 -2.40
C ASP A 167 13.22 -8.64 -1.43
N ILE A 168 13.15 -7.31 -1.63
CA ILE A 168 13.76 -6.33 -0.72
C ILE A 168 13.00 -6.22 0.61
N THR A 169 11.68 -6.40 0.59
CA THR A 169 10.83 -6.15 1.78
C THR A 169 9.77 -7.22 2.06
N ASP A 170 9.60 -8.22 1.20
CA ASP A 170 8.50 -9.21 1.25
C ASP A 170 7.13 -8.53 1.52
N PRO A 171 6.61 -7.75 0.55
CA PRO A 171 5.43 -6.92 0.74
C PRO A 171 4.15 -7.77 0.90
N ASN A 172 3.33 -7.45 1.91
CA ASN A 172 1.98 -8.01 2.07
C ASN A 172 0.98 -7.31 1.13
N LEU A 173 1.23 -7.43 -0.17
CA LEU A 173 0.45 -6.84 -1.24
C LEU A 173 0.37 -7.80 -2.43
N ILE A 174 -0.84 -8.14 -2.86
CA ILE A 174 -1.12 -8.85 -4.10
C ILE A 174 -1.67 -7.86 -5.12
N VAL A 175 -1.04 -7.79 -6.30
CA VAL A 175 -1.53 -7.01 -7.44
C VAL A 175 -1.89 -7.96 -8.58
N LYS A 176 -3.16 -7.97 -8.97
CA LYS A 176 -3.62 -8.67 -10.17
C LYS A 176 -3.44 -7.75 -11.38
N LEU A 177 -2.35 -7.99 -12.11
CA LEU A 177 -2.00 -7.26 -13.32
C LEU A 177 -2.91 -7.65 -14.50
N PRO A 178 -3.18 -6.74 -15.43
CA PRO A 178 -3.80 -7.05 -16.72
C PRO A 178 -2.90 -7.96 -17.57
N ALA A 179 -3.51 -8.88 -18.33
CA ALA A 179 -2.77 -9.89 -19.10
C ALA A 179 -1.79 -9.29 -20.12
N ASN A 180 -2.15 -8.16 -20.73
CA ASN A 180 -1.28 -7.41 -21.64
C ASN A 180 -0.06 -6.80 -20.92
N ILE A 181 -0.20 -6.35 -19.67
CA ILE A 181 0.94 -5.87 -18.86
C ILE A 181 1.82 -7.05 -18.42
N VAL A 182 1.23 -8.17 -18.01
CA VAL A 182 2.01 -9.38 -17.68
C VAL A 182 2.84 -9.85 -18.87
N LYS A 183 2.27 -9.82 -20.07
CA LYS A 183 3.00 -10.16 -21.30
C LYS A 183 4.15 -9.18 -21.54
N ALA A 184 3.90 -7.88 -21.41
CA ALA A 184 4.92 -6.85 -21.58
C ALA A 184 6.12 -7.04 -20.65
N LEU A 185 5.89 -7.35 -19.38
CA LEU A 185 6.95 -7.54 -18.38
C LEU A 185 7.81 -8.79 -18.63
N LYS A 186 7.34 -9.76 -19.42
CA LYS A 186 8.10 -10.97 -19.76
C LYS A 186 8.93 -10.82 -21.04
N GLU A 187 8.68 -9.77 -21.82
CA GLU A 187 9.35 -9.50 -23.09
C GLU A 187 10.58 -8.57 -22.92
N VAL A 188 10.82 -8.10 -21.69
CA VAL A 188 11.97 -7.29 -21.27
C VAL A 188 12.94 -8.19 -20.51
#